data_AF-A0A2E5JFJ6-F1
#
_entry.id   AF-A0A2E5JFJ6-F1
#
_cell.length_a   1.000
_cell.length_b   1.000
_cell.length_c   1.000
_cell.angle_alpha   90.00
_cell.angle_beta   90.00
_cell.angle_gamma   90.00
#
_symmetry.space_group_name_H-M   'P 1'
#
loop_
_entity.id
_entity.type
_entity.pdbx_description
1 polymer ?
#
loop_
_entity_poly.entity_id
_entity_poly.type
_entity_poly.pdbx_seq_one_letter_code
_entity_poly.pdbx_strand_id
1 'polypeptide(L)'
;MEVSEKTFFSTHEDAGVEQLFKAFLSKGDAPDAPFELGLEALEQLELSANTEEVLMSYFLEDIVFTSLYATFYETILVAVKQNPDAAARLIEEFAADMEARERVIAIQAHHHVQYVLNNGTCKGCAFCENHKDVNELLEPWINKEYDFFCGLYVGMKTIQFGMEQLLYEHVPANPSLIRHLGHDNVLQLRQNIFDYAEKKFF
;
A
#
# COMPACT_ATOMS: atom_id res chain seq x y z
N MET A 1 21.81 -1.65 12.05
CA MET A 1 22.46 -1.91 10.75
C MET A 1 22.00 -0.78 9.85
N GLU A 2 22.86 0.17 9.49
CA GLU A 2 22.46 1.35 8.71
C GLU A 2 22.05 0.93 7.30
N VAL A 3 20.75 1.00 7.00
CA VAL A 3 20.24 0.81 5.64
C VAL A 3 20.66 2.06 4.84
N SER A 4 21.73 1.91 4.05
CA SER A 4 22.29 2.97 3.20
C SER A 4 21.27 3.46 2.17
N GLU A 5 20.98 4.76 2.16
CA GLU A 5 20.08 5.46 1.22
C GLU A 5 20.44 5.24 -0.27
N LYS A 6 21.67 4.80 -0.56
CA LYS A 6 22.21 4.73 -1.94
C LYS A 6 21.71 3.55 -2.78
N THR A 7 20.96 2.61 -2.19
CA THR A 7 20.63 1.33 -2.85
C THR A 7 19.30 1.28 -3.61
N PHE A 8 18.51 2.37 -3.63
CA PHE A 8 17.14 2.36 -4.18
C PHE A 8 16.92 3.16 -5.48
N PHE A 9 17.96 3.73 -6.08
CA PHE A 9 17.80 4.70 -7.19
C PHE A 9 18.64 4.28 -8.41
N SER A 10 18.00 4.09 -9.57
CA SER A 10 18.66 3.84 -10.86
C SER A 10 18.46 5.00 -11.84
N THR A 11 19.50 5.82 -11.98
CA THR A 11 19.81 6.79 -13.05
C THR A 11 18.72 7.80 -13.47
N HIS A 12 18.98 9.06 -13.10
CA HIS A 12 18.63 10.33 -13.76
C HIS A 12 17.17 10.82 -13.86
N GLU A 13 16.15 9.99 -13.65
CA GLU A 13 14.76 10.44 -13.34
C GLU A 13 14.47 10.51 -11.81
N ASP A 14 15.45 10.08 -11.01
CA ASP A 14 15.34 9.71 -9.59
C ASP A 14 15.11 10.84 -8.57
N ALA A 15 15.37 12.10 -8.91
CA ALA A 15 15.41 13.15 -7.88
C ALA A 15 14.05 13.36 -7.20
N GLY A 16 12.93 13.13 -7.90
CA GLY A 16 11.59 13.29 -7.33
C GLY A 16 11.20 12.17 -6.38
N VAL A 17 11.44 10.92 -6.80
CA VAL A 17 11.19 9.73 -5.97
C VAL A 17 12.09 9.75 -4.74
N GLU A 18 13.35 10.18 -4.88
CA GLU A 18 14.26 10.32 -3.75
C GLU A 18 13.74 11.27 -2.68
N GLN A 19 13.14 12.40 -3.06
CA GLN A 19 12.55 13.32 -2.07
C GLN A 19 11.34 12.71 -1.37
N LEU A 20 10.49 11.98 -2.09
CA LEU A 20 9.33 11.31 -1.50
C LEU A 20 9.76 10.18 -0.56
N PHE A 21 10.76 9.40 -0.95
CA PHE A 21 11.28 8.31 -0.13
C PHE A 21 12.03 8.82 1.11
N LYS A 22 12.74 9.95 1.00
CA LYS A 22 13.31 10.64 2.17
C LYS A 22 12.23 11.11 3.15
N ALA A 23 11.10 11.58 2.65
CA ALA A 23 9.96 11.93 3.52
C ALA A 23 9.45 10.68 4.25
N PHE A 24 9.25 9.55 3.54
CA PHE A 24 8.89 8.26 4.14
C PHE A 24 9.87 7.81 5.24
N LEU A 25 11.18 7.94 5.01
CA LEU A 25 12.22 7.55 5.99
C LEU A 25 12.40 8.53 7.15
N SER A 26 11.73 9.69 7.12
CA SER A 26 11.99 10.79 8.05
C SER A 26 11.77 10.46 9.53
N LYS A 27 10.91 9.47 9.80
CA LYS A 27 10.63 8.96 11.16
C LYS A 27 11.57 7.82 11.60
N GLY A 28 12.38 7.27 10.70
CA GLY A 28 13.30 6.16 11.01
C GLY A 28 12.59 4.96 11.64
N ASP A 29 13.04 4.56 12.82
CA ASP A 29 12.47 3.45 13.63
C ASP A 29 11.57 3.95 14.77
N ALA A 30 10.98 5.15 14.63
CA ALA A 30 10.00 5.63 15.61
C ALA A 30 8.76 4.72 15.63
N PRO A 31 8.03 4.61 16.76
CA PRO A 31 6.85 3.74 16.85
C PRO A 31 5.74 4.10 15.85
N ASP A 32 5.67 5.36 15.42
CA ASP A 32 4.74 5.84 14.41
C ASP A 32 5.34 5.85 13.00
N ALA A 33 6.51 5.24 12.78
CA ALA A 33 7.05 5.05 11.44
C ALA A 33 6.24 3.98 10.69
N PRO A 34 6.02 4.14 9.36
CA PRO A 34 5.14 3.25 8.61
C PRO A 34 5.46 1.75 8.71
N PHE A 35 6.75 1.39 8.79
CA PHE A 35 7.16 -0.01 8.93
C PHE A 35 6.85 -0.57 10.32
N GLU A 36 7.10 0.20 11.38
CA GLU A 36 6.78 -0.21 12.75
C GLU A 36 5.27 -0.36 12.95
N LEU A 37 4.48 0.54 12.37
CA LEU A 37 3.02 0.41 12.31
C LEU A 37 2.58 -0.84 11.53
N GLY A 38 3.30 -1.20 10.45
CA GLY A 38 3.08 -2.43 9.70
C GLY A 38 3.33 -3.70 10.54
N LEU A 39 4.38 -3.69 11.37
CA LEU A 39 4.66 -4.78 12.31
C LEU A 39 3.61 -4.87 13.42
N GLU A 40 3.22 -3.73 14.00
CA GLU A 40 2.14 -3.69 14.99
C GLU A 40 0.83 -4.24 14.39
N ALA A 41 0.50 -3.84 13.16
CA ALA A 41 -0.67 -4.36 12.45
C ALA A 41 -0.59 -5.88 12.20
N LEU A 42 0.61 -6.44 12.01
CA LEU A 42 0.79 -7.89 11.89
C LEU A 42 0.53 -8.58 13.24
N GLU A 43 1.14 -8.08 14.31
CA GLU A 43 0.95 -8.63 15.66
C GLU A 43 -0.53 -8.63 16.06
N GLN A 44 -1.25 -7.54 15.79
CA GLN A 44 -2.69 -7.48 16.07
C GLN A 44 -3.50 -8.47 15.23
N LEU A 45 -3.11 -8.67 13.97
CA LEU A 45 -3.79 -9.63 13.10
C LEU A 45 -3.58 -11.07 13.59
N GLU A 46 -2.35 -11.43 13.95
CA GLU A 46 -2.00 -12.73 14.51
C GLU A 46 -2.76 -13.01 15.82
N LEU A 47 -2.86 -12.01 16.70
CA LEU A 47 -3.63 -12.11 17.95
C LEU A 47 -5.15 -12.28 17.73
N SER A 48 -5.67 -11.77 16.61
CA SER A 48 -7.10 -11.86 16.28
C SER A 48 -7.49 -13.21 15.64
N ALA A 49 -6.52 -13.96 15.12
CA ALA A 49 -6.75 -15.21 14.42
C ALA A 49 -6.61 -16.41 15.36
N ASN A 50 -7.66 -17.22 15.46
CA ASN A 50 -7.65 -18.41 16.33
C ASN A 50 -6.92 -19.61 15.70
N THR A 51 -6.65 -19.57 14.40
CA THR A 51 -5.98 -20.64 13.64
C THR A 51 -5.21 -20.05 12.46
N GLU A 52 -4.21 -20.77 11.97
CA GLU A 52 -3.43 -20.40 10.78
C GLU A 52 -4.32 -20.24 9.52
N GLU A 53 -5.35 -21.07 9.36
CA GLU A 53 -6.27 -20.96 8.21
C GLU A 53 -7.08 -19.66 8.23
N VAL A 54 -7.54 -19.25 9.42
CA VAL A 54 -8.21 -17.96 9.61
C VAL A 54 -7.23 -16.82 9.37
N LEU A 55 -6.01 -16.91 9.87
CA LEU A 55 -4.96 -15.91 9.66
C LEU A 55 -4.63 -15.75 8.17
N MET A 56 -4.48 -16.86 7.43
CA MET A 56 -4.26 -16.83 5.98
C MET A 56 -5.41 -16.16 5.23
N SER A 57 -6.65 -16.41 5.66
CA SER A 57 -7.83 -15.74 5.08
C SER A 57 -7.80 -14.23 5.33
N TYR A 58 -7.43 -13.82 6.55
CA TYR A 58 -7.25 -12.41 6.88
C TYR A 58 -6.11 -11.77 6.07
N PHE A 59 -4.97 -12.44 5.91
CA PHE A 59 -3.90 -11.94 5.03
C PHE A 59 -4.41 -11.69 3.62
N LEU A 60 -5.10 -12.66 3.02
CA LEU A 60 -5.61 -12.51 1.67
C LEU A 60 -6.58 -11.33 1.55
N GLU A 61 -7.53 -11.21 2.48
CA GLU A 61 -8.50 -10.11 2.50
C GLU A 61 -7.81 -8.74 2.65
N ASP A 62 -6.93 -8.60 3.64
CA ASP A 62 -6.26 -7.35 3.93
C ASP A 62 -5.26 -6.93 2.85
N ILE A 63 -4.51 -7.87 2.27
CA ILE A 63 -3.57 -7.59 1.17
C ILE A 63 -4.35 -7.04 -0.03
N VAL A 64 -5.43 -7.71 -0.42
CA VAL A 64 -6.27 -7.26 -1.55
C VAL A 64 -6.90 -5.90 -1.23
N PHE A 65 -7.50 -5.74 -0.06
CA PHE A 65 -8.14 -4.49 0.34
C PHE A 65 -7.14 -3.32 0.35
N THR A 66 -5.98 -3.52 0.96
CA THR A 66 -4.93 -2.51 1.10
C THR A 66 -4.32 -2.14 -0.26
N SER A 67 -4.16 -3.12 -1.16
CA SER A 67 -3.66 -2.87 -2.53
C SER A 67 -4.59 -1.98 -3.34
N LEU A 68 -5.90 -2.18 -3.21
CA LEU A 68 -6.92 -1.32 -3.82
C LEU A 68 -6.92 0.06 -3.18
N TYR A 69 -6.77 0.14 -1.85
CA TYR A 69 -6.68 1.44 -1.17
C TYR A 69 -5.49 2.27 -1.67
N ALA A 70 -4.34 1.63 -1.95
CA ALA A 70 -3.17 2.29 -2.51
C ALA A 70 -3.44 2.98 -3.86
N THR A 71 -4.35 2.46 -4.69
CA THR A 71 -4.73 3.11 -5.96
C THR A 71 -5.52 4.39 -5.74
N PHE A 72 -6.31 4.46 -4.66
CA PHE A 72 -7.00 5.69 -4.27
C PHE A 72 -6.02 6.74 -3.75
N TYR A 73 -5.02 6.35 -2.96
CA TYR A 73 -3.95 7.25 -2.54
C TYR A 73 -3.18 7.83 -3.72
N GLU A 74 -2.83 6.99 -4.69
CA GLU A 74 -2.19 7.45 -5.92
C GLU A 74 -3.07 8.48 -6.67
N THR A 75 -4.36 8.20 -6.80
CA THR A 75 -5.31 9.09 -7.48
C THR A 75 -5.36 10.48 -6.82
N ILE A 76 -5.48 10.54 -5.50
CA ILE A 76 -5.54 11.83 -4.79
C ILE A 76 -4.20 12.57 -4.83
N LEU A 77 -3.07 11.89 -4.70
CA LEU A 77 -1.75 12.53 -4.77
C LEU A 77 -1.48 13.13 -6.15
N VAL A 78 -1.90 12.43 -7.22
CA VAL A 78 -1.83 12.96 -8.59
C VAL A 78 -2.78 14.15 -8.77
N ALA A 79 -4.00 14.09 -8.23
CA ALA A 79 -4.94 15.21 -8.28
C ALA A 79 -4.41 16.46 -7.55
N VAL A 80 -3.74 16.27 -6.40
CA VAL A 80 -3.05 17.32 -5.65
C VAL A 80 -1.93 17.95 -6.48
N LYS A 81 -1.13 17.15 -7.21
CA LYS A 81 -0.12 17.68 -8.14
C LYS A 81 -0.72 18.49 -9.28
N GLN A 82 -1.84 18.03 -9.84
CA GLN A 82 -2.51 18.71 -10.94
C GLN A 82 -3.18 20.02 -10.49
N ASN A 83 -3.54 20.13 -9.21
CA ASN A 83 -4.28 21.26 -8.65
C ASN A 83 -3.65 21.73 -7.32
N PRO A 84 -2.39 22.21 -7.32
CA PRO A 84 -1.67 22.55 -6.10
C PRO A 84 -2.37 23.61 -5.25
N ASP A 85 -3.03 24.59 -5.89
CA ASP A 85 -3.78 25.65 -5.19
C ASP A 85 -5.02 25.12 -4.45
N ALA A 86 -5.53 23.95 -4.84
CA ALA A 86 -6.67 23.29 -4.22
C ALA A 86 -6.26 22.10 -3.33
N ALA A 87 -4.95 21.88 -3.09
CA ALA A 87 -4.43 20.69 -2.42
C ALA A 87 -5.10 20.43 -1.06
N ALA A 88 -5.16 21.44 -0.19
CA ALA A 88 -5.76 21.30 1.14
C ALA A 88 -7.22 20.85 1.07
N ARG A 89 -8.02 21.49 0.19
CA ARG A 89 -9.43 21.12 -0.03
C ARG A 89 -9.56 19.69 -0.56
N LEU A 90 -8.73 19.30 -1.52
CA LEU A 90 -8.76 17.94 -2.09
C LEU A 90 -8.45 16.88 -1.02
N ILE A 91 -7.48 17.14 -0.15
CA ILE A 91 -7.13 16.26 0.97
C ILE A 91 -8.31 16.16 1.97
N GLU A 92 -8.94 17.28 2.31
CA GLU A 92 -10.12 17.31 3.18
C GLU A 92 -11.32 16.54 2.58
N GLU A 93 -11.61 16.75 1.30
CA GLU A 93 -12.67 16.02 0.58
C GLU A 93 -12.38 14.52 0.52
N PHE A 94 -11.12 14.14 0.27
CA PHE A 94 -10.69 12.75 0.28
C PHE A 94 -10.85 12.10 1.66
N ALA A 95 -10.60 12.83 2.74
CA ALA A 95 -10.82 12.36 4.10
C ALA A 95 -12.33 12.24 4.42
N ALA A 96 -13.16 13.17 3.94
CA ALA A 96 -14.60 13.18 4.18
C ALA A 96 -15.34 12.03 3.47
N ASP A 97 -14.87 11.60 2.30
CA ASP A 97 -15.53 10.56 1.49
C ASP A 97 -15.03 9.12 1.79
N MET A 98 -14.43 8.93 2.97
CA MET A 98 -13.83 7.65 3.39
C MET A 98 -14.83 6.49 3.31
N GLU A 99 -16.05 6.67 3.83
CA GLU A 99 -17.05 5.60 3.89
C GLU A 99 -17.52 5.15 2.49
N ALA A 100 -17.67 6.09 1.54
CA ALA A 100 -18.03 5.73 0.18
C ALA A 100 -16.89 5.00 -0.54
N ARG A 101 -15.65 5.47 -0.36
CA ARG A 101 -14.46 4.81 -0.88
C ARG A 101 -14.32 3.38 -0.34
N GLU A 102 -14.46 3.19 0.98
CA GLU A 102 -14.36 1.86 1.60
C GLU A 102 -15.42 0.90 1.09
N ARG A 103 -16.66 1.35 0.84
CA ARG A 103 -17.68 0.51 0.22
C ARG A 103 -17.28 0.04 -1.18
N VAL A 104 -16.74 0.93 -2.00
CA VAL A 104 -16.28 0.56 -3.35
C VAL A 104 -15.13 -0.44 -3.26
N ILE A 105 -14.15 -0.19 -2.40
CA ILE A 105 -13.01 -1.10 -2.18
C ILE A 105 -13.50 -2.45 -1.69
N ALA A 106 -14.40 -2.50 -0.70
CA ALA A 106 -14.90 -3.75 -0.13
C ALA A 106 -15.60 -4.63 -1.18
N ILE A 107 -16.41 -4.01 -2.06
CA ILE A 107 -17.09 -4.74 -3.15
C ILE A 107 -16.05 -5.34 -4.11
N GLN A 108 -15.06 -4.54 -4.53
CA GLN A 108 -14.04 -5.02 -5.45
C GLN A 108 -13.13 -6.07 -4.81
N ALA A 109 -12.70 -5.85 -3.56
CA ALA A 109 -11.90 -6.78 -2.78
C ALA A 109 -12.61 -8.12 -2.62
N HIS A 110 -13.91 -8.12 -2.30
CA HIS A 110 -14.71 -9.35 -2.24
C HIS A 110 -14.60 -10.16 -3.53
N HIS A 111 -14.71 -9.53 -4.70
CA HIS A 111 -14.60 -10.25 -5.97
C HIS A 111 -13.19 -10.79 -6.25
N HIS A 112 -12.14 -10.06 -5.89
CA HIS A 112 -10.76 -10.53 -6.03
C HIS A 112 -10.43 -11.67 -5.06
N VAL A 113 -10.84 -11.55 -3.80
CA VAL A 113 -10.68 -12.60 -2.79
C VAL A 113 -11.41 -13.86 -3.24
N GLN A 114 -12.68 -13.75 -3.67
CA GLN A 114 -13.42 -14.91 -4.18
C GLN A 114 -12.75 -15.54 -5.41
N TYR A 115 -12.13 -14.75 -6.29
CA TYR A 115 -11.38 -15.29 -7.42
C TYR A 115 -10.18 -16.13 -6.96
N VAL A 116 -9.40 -15.65 -5.98
CA VAL A 116 -8.26 -16.39 -5.41
C VAL A 116 -8.73 -17.65 -4.67
N LEU A 117 -9.75 -17.54 -3.82
CA LEU A 117 -10.34 -18.67 -3.09
C LEU A 117 -10.89 -19.77 -4.04
N ASN A 118 -11.33 -19.38 -5.23
CA ASN A 118 -11.81 -20.30 -6.27
C ASN A 118 -10.70 -20.69 -7.27
N ASN A 119 -9.42 -20.61 -6.88
CA ASN A 119 -8.26 -20.99 -7.68
C ASN A 119 -8.24 -20.34 -9.07
N GLY A 120 -8.52 -19.04 -9.12
CA GLY A 120 -8.51 -18.27 -10.36
C GLY A 120 -9.73 -18.48 -11.25
N THR A 121 -10.84 -19.00 -10.69
CA THR A 121 -12.10 -19.18 -11.43
C THR A 121 -13.13 -18.14 -11.01
N CYS A 122 -13.72 -17.43 -11.99
CA CYS A 122 -14.82 -16.49 -11.77
C CYS A 122 -16.06 -16.88 -12.58
N LYS A 123 -17.25 -16.82 -11.96
CA LYS A 123 -18.55 -17.10 -12.62
C LYS A 123 -19.13 -15.90 -13.36
N GLY A 124 -18.36 -14.82 -13.51
CA GLY A 124 -18.80 -13.53 -14.02
C GLY A 124 -19.10 -12.56 -12.87
N CYS A 125 -18.38 -11.44 -12.84
CA CYS A 125 -18.62 -10.32 -11.93
C CYS A 125 -18.29 -9.00 -12.65
N ALA A 126 -18.54 -7.87 -12.00
CA ALA A 126 -18.29 -6.54 -12.57
C ALA A 126 -16.78 -6.23 -12.78
N PHE A 127 -15.87 -7.05 -12.24
CA PHE A 127 -14.42 -6.81 -12.20
C PHE A 127 -13.60 -7.92 -12.88
N CYS A 128 -14.22 -8.70 -13.78
CA CYS A 128 -13.54 -9.84 -14.41
C CYS A 128 -12.24 -9.47 -15.11
N GLU A 129 -12.17 -8.30 -15.74
CA GLU A 129 -11.00 -7.82 -16.47
C GLU A 129 -9.81 -7.49 -15.54
N ASN A 130 -10.09 -7.27 -14.26
CA ASN A 130 -9.11 -6.93 -13.22
C ASN A 130 -8.63 -8.13 -12.41
N HIS A 131 -9.19 -9.33 -12.59
CA HIS A 131 -8.73 -10.50 -11.83
C HIS A 131 -7.26 -10.84 -12.07
N LYS A 132 -6.75 -10.49 -13.26
CA LYS A 132 -5.32 -10.65 -13.58
C LYS A 132 -4.41 -9.91 -12.61
N ASP A 133 -4.90 -8.86 -11.96
CA ASP A 133 -4.14 -8.02 -11.03
C ASP A 133 -3.80 -8.77 -9.73
N VAL A 134 -4.47 -9.89 -9.45
CA VAL A 134 -4.23 -10.76 -8.27
C VAL A 134 -3.78 -12.17 -8.63
N ASN A 135 -3.41 -12.43 -9.89
CA ASN A 135 -2.98 -13.76 -10.33
C ASN A 135 -1.73 -14.25 -9.61
N GLU A 136 -0.83 -13.35 -9.24
CA GLU A 136 0.41 -13.68 -8.53
C GLU A 136 0.14 -14.24 -7.12
N LEU A 137 -1.06 -14.07 -6.58
CA LEU A 137 -1.47 -14.66 -5.30
C LEU A 137 -1.87 -16.13 -5.43
N LEU A 138 -2.17 -16.63 -6.63
CA LEU A 138 -2.79 -17.94 -6.81
C LEU A 138 -1.87 -19.10 -6.41
N GLU A 139 -0.63 -19.10 -6.90
CA GLU A 139 0.33 -20.17 -6.60
C GLU A 139 0.71 -20.21 -5.11
N PRO A 140 1.12 -19.07 -4.48
CA PRO A 140 1.36 -19.04 -3.04
C PRO A 140 0.13 -19.44 -2.21
N TRP A 141 -1.08 -19.05 -2.65
CA TRP A 141 -2.33 -19.44 -1.97
C TRP A 141 -2.57 -20.94 -2.00
N ILE A 142 -2.44 -21.57 -3.17
CA ILE A 142 -2.60 -23.02 -3.34
C ILE A 142 -1.58 -23.79 -2.51
N ASN A 143 -0.35 -23.29 -2.46
CA ASN A 143 0.76 -23.88 -1.70
C ASN A 143 0.73 -23.56 -0.21
N LYS A 144 -0.15 -22.64 0.24
CA LYS A 144 -0.25 -22.15 1.62
C LYS A 144 1.08 -21.58 2.13
N GLU A 145 1.71 -20.74 1.33
CA GLU A 145 3.01 -20.13 1.64
C GLU A 145 2.87 -19.02 2.68
N TYR A 146 2.87 -19.39 3.97
CA TYR A 146 2.70 -18.44 5.08
C TYR A 146 3.67 -17.25 5.03
N ASP A 147 4.98 -17.53 4.87
CA ASP A 147 6.01 -16.48 4.89
C ASP A 147 5.82 -15.47 3.75
N PHE A 148 5.33 -15.93 2.59
CA PHE A 148 4.98 -15.04 1.47
C PHE A 148 3.85 -14.08 1.87
N PHE A 149 2.75 -14.59 2.41
CA PHE A 149 1.61 -13.76 2.81
C PHE A 149 1.94 -12.84 3.98
N CYS A 150 2.75 -13.30 4.93
CA CYS A 150 3.21 -12.49 6.05
C CYS A 150 4.08 -11.31 5.59
N GLY A 151 5.09 -11.57 4.75
CA GLY A 151 5.94 -10.53 4.18
C GLY A 151 5.16 -9.56 3.28
N LEU A 152 4.26 -10.09 2.44
CA LEU A 152 3.40 -9.27 1.58
C LEU A 152 2.45 -8.39 2.40
N TYR A 153 1.86 -8.91 3.47
CA TYR A 153 1.01 -8.14 4.37
C TYR A 153 1.76 -6.97 5.00
N VAL A 154 2.95 -7.21 5.57
CA VAL A 154 3.78 -6.15 6.16
C VAL A 154 4.17 -5.10 5.12
N GLY A 155 4.57 -5.53 3.92
CA GLY A 155 4.87 -4.62 2.81
C GLY A 155 3.67 -3.75 2.43
N MET A 156 2.48 -4.34 2.32
CA MET A 156 1.25 -3.62 1.97
C MET A 156 0.82 -2.63 3.06
N LYS A 157 0.87 -3.01 4.34
CA LYS A 157 0.58 -2.08 5.46
C LYS A 157 1.61 -0.95 5.52
N THR A 158 2.89 -1.24 5.28
CA THR A 158 3.94 -0.21 5.24
C THR A 158 3.67 0.79 4.11
N ILE A 159 3.25 0.33 2.93
CA ILE A 159 2.79 1.22 1.84
C ILE A 159 1.61 2.06 2.31
N GLN A 160 0.57 1.44 2.88
CA GLN A 160 -0.63 2.16 3.32
C GLN A 160 -0.28 3.31 4.27
N PHE A 161 0.42 3.01 5.37
CA PHE A 161 0.79 4.02 6.35
C PHE A 161 1.75 5.05 5.76
N GLY A 162 2.68 4.65 4.88
CA GLY A 162 3.57 5.57 4.19
C GLY A 162 2.82 6.57 3.30
N MET A 163 1.79 6.10 2.58
CA MET A 163 0.96 6.93 1.72
C MET A 163 0.04 7.85 2.55
N GLU A 164 -0.47 7.38 3.68
CA GLU A 164 -1.24 8.19 4.64
C GLU A 164 -0.41 9.32 5.21
N GLN A 165 0.80 9.03 5.70
CA GLN A 165 1.70 10.05 6.22
C GLN A 165 2.14 11.01 5.11
N LEU A 166 2.38 10.52 3.90
CA LEU A 166 2.68 11.39 2.76
C LEU A 166 1.53 12.38 2.52
N LEU A 167 0.29 11.89 2.46
CA LEU A 167 -0.87 12.70 2.13
C LEU A 167 -1.24 13.69 3.25
N TYR A 168 -1.27 13.23 4.50
CA TYR A 168 -1.83 13.99 5.62
C TYR A 168 -0.79 14.72 6.47
N GLU A 169 0.48 14.32 6.42
CA GLU A 169 1.55 14.94 7.22
C GLU A 169 2.57 15.65 6.33
N HIS A 170 3.22 14.92 5.41
CA HIS A 170 4.36 15.45 4.68
C HIS A 170 3.98 16.46 3.59
N VAL A 171 2.91 16.22 2.83
CA VAL A 171 2.44 17.19 1.82
C VAL A 171 1.99 18.50 2.46
N PRO A 172 1.16 18.52 3.52
CA PRO A 172 0.80 19.76 4.22
C PRO A 172 2.01 20.47 4.85
N ALA A 173 2.94 19.74 5.46
CA ALA A 173 4.12 20.32 6.10
C ALA A 173 5.19 20.81 5.10
N ASN A 174 5.26 20.19 3.93
CA ASN A 174 6.22 20.53 2.87
C ASN A 174 5.56 20.52 1.48
N PRO A 175 4.86 21.61 1.10
CA PRO A 175 4.20 21.72 -0.20
C PRO A 175 5.13 21.58 -1.42
N SER A 176 6.45 21.70 -1.24
CA SER A 176 7.40 21.48 -2.35
C SER A 176 7.39 20.03 -2.86
N LEU A 177 6.92 19.07 -2.06
CA LEU A 177 6.75 17.68 -2.46
C LEU A 177 5.68 17.50 -3.54
N ILE A 178 4.70 18.41 -3.64
CA ILE A 178 3.55 18.30 -4.56
C ILE A 178 4.01 18.13 -6.02
N ARG A 179 5.08 18.82 -6.44
CA ARG A 179 5.60 18.71 -7.82
C ARG A 179 6.07 17.29 -8.19
N HIS A 180 6.36 16.46 -7.18
CA HIS A 180 6.87 15.11 -7.34
C HIS A 180 5.77 14.03 -7.34
N LEU A 181 4.51 14.35 -7.04
CA LEU A 181 3.41 13.37 -6.93
C LEU A 181 2.81 12.95 -8.30
N GLY A 182 3.65 12.66 -9.30
CA GLY A 182 3.19 12.08 -10.57
C GLY A 182 2.97 10.57 -10.45
N HIS A 183 2.20 9.99 -11.38
CA HIS A 183 1.96 8.54 -11.44
C HIS A 183 3.25 7.72 -11.32
N ASP A 184 4.23 7.97 -12.21
CA ASP A 184 5.48 7.19 -12.23
C ASP A 184 6.25 7.28 -10.90
N ASN A 185 6.31 8.48 -10.31
CA ASN A 185 7.01 8.68 -9.04
C ASN A 185 6.30 8.01 -7.86
N VAL A 186 4.97 8.05 -7.84
CA VAL A 186 4.17 7.41 -6.79
C VAL A 186 4.25 5.89 -6.91
N LEU A 187 4.20 5.36 -8.13
CA LEU A 187 4.37 3.95 -8.38
C LEU A 187 5.77 3.47 -7.95
N GLN A 188 6.82 4.19 -8.34
CA GLN A 188 8.19 3.87 -7.92
C GLN A 188 8.37 4.02 -6.41
N LEU A 189 7.73 5.02 -5.78
CA LEU A 189 7.75 5.16 -4.32
C LEU A 189 7.15 3.92 -3.64
N ARG A 190 6.00 3.42 -4.12
CA ARG A 190 5.37 2.21 -3.58
C ARG A 190 6.31 1.00 -3.68
N GLN A 191 6.99 0.84 -4.80
CA GLN A 191 8.00 -0.22 -4.96
C GLN A 191 9.16 -0.04 -3.98
N ASN A 192 9.71 1.16 -3.85
CA ASN A 192 10.81 1.44 -2.92
C ASN A 192 10.42 1.19 -1.45
N ILE A 193 9.17 1.51 -1.08
CA ILE A 193 8.62 1.22 0.25
C ILE A 193 8.49 -0.29 0.46
N PHE A 194 7.97 -1.02 -0.53
CA PHE A 194 7.85 -2.47 -0.48
C PHE A 194 9.21 -3.14 -0.31
N ASP A 195 10.18 -2.79 -1.17
CA ASP A 195 11.54 -3.31 -1.13
C ASP A 195 12.25 -2.99 0.20
N TYR A 196 11.96 -1.82 0.78
CA TYR A 196 12.45 -1.46 2.11
C TYR A 196 11.86 -2.36 3.19
N ALA A 197 10.54 -2.56 3.16
CA ALA A 197 9.85 -3.41 4.13
C ALA A 197 10.33 -4.86 4.03
N GLU A 198 10.42 -5.42 2.81
CA GLU A 198 10.89 -6.78 2.57
C GLU A 198 12.32 -6.99 3.11
N LYS A 199 13.25 -6.09 2.80
CA LYS A 199 14.65 -6.16 3.29
C LYS A 199 14.81 -5.98 4.79
N LYS A 200 13.86 -5.29 5.45
CA LYS A 200 13.90 -5.07 6.89
C LYS A 200 13.18 -6.20 7.64
N PHE A 201 12.23 -6.86 6.99
CA PHE A 201 11.45 -7.95 7.56
C PHE A 201 12.19 -9.30 7.53
N PHE A 202 12.91 -9.60 6.45
CA PHE A 202 13.70 -10.83 6.28
C PHE A 202 15.21 -10.60 6.47
#